data_AF-A0A7C6M0R4-F1
#
_entry.id   AF-A0A7C6M0R4-F1
#
_cell.length_a   1.000
_cell.length_b   1.000
_cell.length_c   1.000
_cell.angle_alpha   90.00
_cell.angle_beta   90.00
_cell.angle_gamma   90.00
#
_symmetry.space_group_name_H-M   'P 1'
#
loop_
_entity.id
_entity.type
_entity.pdbx_description
1 polymer ?
#
loop_
_entity_poly.entity_id
_entity_poly.type
_entity_poly.pdbx_seq_one_letter_code
_entity_poly.pdbx_strand_id
1 'polypeptide(L)'
;MTNKEDYVAYLEENKELLTTFKNHNTLTYFRIANLIKVLNYILESKKIDKIYETIFDVGFSFLHATVEEIKSYLDIYFNNDYEAFIKQELYVNYILILDDLRLSIKEQTTLDEEDEEHIIKMQETLEGYLKKGKDVPKKVYREYQDYVQTLSNKYSNVRLTVEVFEEIHDKLMY
;
A
#
# COMPACT_ATOMS: atom_id res chain seq x y z
N MET A 1 9.30 19.33 -4.54
CA MET A 1 9.74 19.38 -3.15
C MET A 1 8.49 19.51 -2.34
N THR A 2 8.00 18.37 -1.84
CA THR A 2 6.76 18.36 -1.10
C THR A 2 7.01 19.01 0.26
N ASN A 3 6.19 19.97 0.68
CA ASN A 3 6.47 20.71 1.91
C ASN A 3 6.22 19.78 3.11
N LYS A 4 7.15 19.78 4.07
CA LYS A 4 6.99 19.09 5.36
C LYS A 4 5.69 19.47 6.07
N GLU A 5 5.25 20.71 5.89
CA GLU A 5 3.97 21.21 6.40
C GLU A 5 2.78 20.50 5.74
N ASP A 6 2.86 20.20 4.43
CA ASP A 6 1.83 19.46 3.71
C ASP A 6 1.68 18.05 4.27
N TYR A 7 2.80 17.39 4.61
CA TYR A 7 2.77 16.07 5.24
C TYR A 7 2.08 16.09 6.61
N VAL A 8 2.41 17.06 7.46
CA VAL A 8 1.80 17.19 8.79
C VAL A 8 0.30 17.50 8.66
N ALA A 9 -0.07 18.41 7.76
CA ALA A 9 -1.47 18.73 7.49
C ALA A 9 -2.22 17.50 6.97
N TYR A 10 -1.62 16.74 6.05
CA TYR A 10 -2.20 15.53 5.50
C TYR A 10 -2.42 14.45 6.57
N LEU A 11 -1.48 14.25 7.50
CA LEU A 11 -1.69 13.33 8.61
C LEU A 11 -2.85 13.76 9.52
N GLU A 12 -2.99 15.06 9.80
CA GLU A 12 -4.08 15.56 10.65
C GLU A 12 -5.44 15.46 9.93
N GLU A 13 -5.49 15.74 8.62
CA GLU A 13 -6.68 15.54 7.78
C GLU A 13 -7.14 14.08 7.82
N ASN A 14 -6.20 13.13 7.83
CA ASN A 14 -6.46 11.69 7.77
C ASN A 14 -6.49 11.00 9.13
N LYS A 15 -6.44 11.77 10.22
CA LYS A 15 -6.24 11.25 11.57
C LYS A 15 -7.30 10.26 12.01
N GLU A 16 -8.57 10.51 11.69
CA GLU A 16 -9.67 9.62 12.04
C GLU A 16 -9.50 8.24 11.38
N LEU A 17 -9.26 8.23 10.06
CA LEU A 17 -9.03 7.00 9.30
C LEU A 17 -7.81 6.25 9.82
N LEU A 18 -6.67 6.92 9.95
CA LEU A 18 -5.42 6.32 10.40
C LEU A 18 -5.53 5.78 11.83
N THR A 19 -6.18 6.51 12.73
CA THR A 19 -6.39 6.07 14.12
C THR A 19 -7.34 4.89 14.20
N THR A 20 -8.44 4.92 13.44
CA THR A 20 -9.41 3.82 13.39
C THR A 20 -8.75 2.54 12.92
N PHE A 21 -8.04 2.60 11.79
CA PHE A 21 -7.33 1.47 11.22
C PHE A 21 -6.21 0.94 12.12
N LYS A 22 -5.43 1.84 12.73
CA LYS A 22 -4.44 1.46 13.75
C LYS A 22 -5.07 0.72 14.93
N ASN A 23 -6.16 1.23 15.49
CA ASN A 23 -6.82 0.65 16.66
C ASN A 23 -7.42 -0.73 16.38
N HIS A 24 -7.77 -1.01 15.13
CA HIS A 24 -8.29 -2.31 14.70
C HIS A 24 -7.20 -3.25 14.16
N ASN A 25 -5.93 -2.84 14.18
CA ASN A 25 -4.79 -3.62 13.65
C ASN A 25 -5.01 -4.06 12.19
N THR A 26 -5.48 -3.13 11.35
CA THR A 26 -5.78 -3.44 9.95
C THR A 26 -4.52 -3.71 9.14
N LEU A 27 -4.61 -4.60 8.16
CA LEU A 27 -3.53 -4.92 7.22
C LEU A 27 -3.14 -3.68 6.41
N THR A 28 -4.14 -2.89 6.01
CA THR A 28 -3.95 -1.64 5.27
C THR A 28 -3.18 -0.59 6.05
N TYR A 29 -3.34 -0.52 7.38
CA TYR A 29 -2.51 0.35 8.23
C TYR A 29 -1.08 -0.18 8.35
N PHE A 30 -0.90 -1.49 8.56
CA PHE A 30 0.45 -2.06 8.68
C PHE A 30 1.30 -1.80 7.43
N ARG A 31 0.69 -1.82 6.24
CA ARG A 31 1.34 -1.48 4.97
C ARG A 31 2.00 -0.09 4.96
N ILE A 32 1.41 0.89 5.64
CA ILE A 32 1.90 2.29 5.66
C ILE A 32 2.56 2.68 7.00
N ALA A 33 2.51 1.80 8.02
CA ALA A 33 2.97 2.14 9.36
C ALA A 33 4.47 2.43 9.41
N ASN A 34 5.30 1.60 8.78
CA ASN A 34 6.75 1.81 8.75
C ASN A 34 7.14 3.03 7.93
N LEU A 35 6.42 3.27 6.83
CA LEU A 35 6.54 4.49 6.04
C LEU A 35 6.29 5.75 6.88
N ILE A 36 5.17 5.81 7.61
CA ILE A 36 4.86 6.95 8.49
C ILE A 36 5.97 7.17 9.52
N LYS A 37 6.51 6.09 10.12
CA LYS A 37 7.62 6.20 11.09
C LYS A 37 8.89 6.78 10.45
N VAL A 38 9.25 6.32 9.24
CA VAL A 38 10.42 6.83 8.51
C VAL A 38 10.24 8.31 8.18
N LEU A 39 9.08 8.71 7.67
CA LEU A 39 8.79 10.11 7.34
C LEU A 39 8.82 11.00 8.58
N ASN A 40 8.25 10.55 9.71
CA ASN A 40 8.33 11.26 10.99
C ASN A 40 9.79 11.40 11.49
N TYR A 41 10.59 10.34 11.38
CA TYR A 41 12.01 10.40 11.73
C TYR A 41 12.77 11.44 10.91
N ILE A 42 12.55 11.47 9.59
CA ILE A 42 13.17 12.46 8.70
C ILE A 42 12.68 13.87 9.05
N LEU A 43 11.40 14.04 9.38
CA LEU A 43 10.82 15.32 9.75
C LEU A 43 11.51 15.92 10.99
N GLU A 44 11.74 15.09 12.01
CA GLU A 44 12.36 15.45 13.29
C GLU A 44 13.91 15.55 13.21
N SER A 45 14.50 15.02 12.14
CA SER A 45 15.95 15.00 11.96
C SER A 45 16.53 16.40 11.76
N LYS A 46 17.53 16.76 12.58
CA LYS A 46 18.24 18.05 12.53
C LYS A 46 19.15 18.20 11.31
N LYS A 47 19.56 17.09 10.70
CA LYS A 47 20.34 17.05 9.46
C LYS A 47 19.56 16.26 8.44
N ILE A 48 19.11 16.96 7.41
CA ILE A 48 18.51 16.36 6.23
C ILE A 48 19.51 16.58 5.11
N ASP A 49 20.04 15.47 4.60
CA ASP A 49 20.77 15.48 3.35
C ASP A 49 19.83 15.18 2.18
N LYS A 50 20.36 15.27 0.96
CA LYS A 50 19.60 15.06 -0.27
C LYS A 50 18.97 13.66 -0.35
N ILE A 51 19.56 12.66 0.29
CA ILE A 51 19.03 11.29 0.31
C ILE A 51 17.75 11.29 1.14
N TYR A 52 17.77 11.90 2.33
CA TYR A 52 16.57 12.04 3.16
C TYR A 52 15.47 12.86 2.50
N GLU A 53 15.80 13.92 1.77
CA GLU A 53 14.81 14.67 0.97
C GLU A 53 14.14 13.77 -0.08
N THR A 54 14.94 12.96 -0.77
CA THR A 54 14.44 12.04 -1.81
C THR A 54 13.56 10.94 -1.20
N ILE A 55 14.00 10.34 -0.09
CA ILE A 55 13.21 9.34 0.65
C ILE A 55 11.89 9.95 1.13
N PHE A 56 11.92 11.19 1.61
CA PHE A 56 10.72 11.89 2.07
C PHE A 56 9.74 12.17 0.92
N ASP A 57 10.22 12.72 -0.20
CA ASP A 57 9.37 13.05 -1.35
C ASP A 57 8.72 11.79 -1.94
N VAL A 58 9.50 10.71 -2.13
CA VAL A 58 8.98 9.42 -2.64
C VAL A 58 8.00 8.80 -1.63
N GLY A 59 8.38 8.77 -0.35
CA GLY A 59 7.57 8.17 0.69
C GLY A 59 6.25 8.89 0.92
N PHE A 60 6.27 10.22 0.94
CA PHE A 60 5.03 10.97 1.11
C PHE A 60 4.11 10.82 -0.12
N SER A 61 4.67 10.82 -1.34
CA SER A 61 3.89 10.57 -2.56
C SER A 61 3.20 9.20 -2.51
N PHE A 62 3.92 8.15 -2.11
CA PHE A 62 3.37 6.81 -1.96
C PHE A 62 2.35 6.69 -0.82
N LEU A 63 2.60 7.32 0.33
CA LEU A 63 1.66 7.38 1.45
C LEU A 63 0.33 8.00 0.98
N HIS A 64 0.42 9.16 0.33
CA HIS A 64 -0.74 9.87 -0.19
C HIS A 64 -1.52 9.00 -1.17
N ALA A 65 -0.86 8.44 -2.18
CA ALA A 65 -1.51 7.55 -3.15
C ALA A 65 -2.23 6.37 -2.47
N THR A 66 -1.56 5.69 -1.53
CA THR A 66 -2.12 4.54 -0.82
C THR A 66 -3.32 4.94 0.05
N VAL A 67 -3.25 6.05 0.78
CA VAL A 67 -4.35 6.50 1.65
C VAL A 67 -5.57 6.92 0.82
N GLU A 68 -5.36 7.67 -0.27
CA GLU A 68 -6.46 8.06 -1.17
C GLU A 68 -7.11 6.87 -1.87
N GLU A 69 -6.32 5.86 -2.24
CA GLU A 69 -6.84 4.62 -2.78
C GLU A 69 -7.69 3.87 -1.75
N ILE A 70 -7.22 3.75 -0.50
CA ILE A 70 -8.00 3.11 0.56
C ILE A 70 -9.31 3.86 0.84
N LYS A 71 -9.29 5.20 0.88
CA LYS A 71 -10.51 6.02 0.97
C LYS A 71 -11.47 5.73 -0.18
N SER A 72 -10.95 5.59 -1.39
CA SER A 72 -11.76 5.27 -2.57
C SER A 72 -12.41 3.89 -2.43
N TYR A 73 -11.69 2.88 -1.94
CA TYR A 73 -12.27 1.56 -1.64
C TYR A 73 -13.37 1.67 -0.58
N LEU A 74 -13.10 2.38 0.52
CA LEU A 74 -14.03 2.61 1.63
C LEU A 74 -15.32 3.31 1.16
N ASP A 75 -15.21 4.31 0.29
CA ASP A 75 -16.37 5.02 -0.27
C ASP A 75 -17.15 4.15 -1.27
N ILE A 76 -16.48 3.66 -2.31
CA ILE A 76 -17.12 3.00 -3.45
C ILE A 76 -17.77 1.67 -3.08
N TYR A 77 -17.12 0.87 -2.21
CA TYR A 77 -17.57 -0.49 -1.92
C TYR A 77 -18.25 -0.64 -0.57
N PHE A 78 -18.00 0.28 0.36
CA PHE A 78 -18.47 0.17 1.74
C PHE A 78 -19.30 1.38 2.20
N ASN A 79 -19.53 2.39 1.36
CA ASN A 79 -20.30 3.59 1.70
C ASN A 79 -19.80 4.27 2.99
N ASN A 80 -18.48 4.33 3.19
CA ASN A 80 -17.85 4.85 4.41
C ASN A 80 -18.12 4.04 5.70
N ASP A 81 -18.59 2.80 5.58
CA ASP A 81 -18.70 1.86 6.71
C ASP A 81 -17.34 1.19 7.00
N TYR A 82 -16.67 1.70 8.04
CA TYR A 82 -15.41 1.17 8.53
C TYR A 82 -15.49 -0.28 9.00
N GLU A 83 -16.59 -0.70 9.63
CA GLU A 83 -16.72 -2.08 10.11
C GLU A 83 -16.87 -3.06 8.95
N ALA A 84 -17.64 -2.69 7.92
CA ALA A 84 -17.78 -3.47 6.71
C ALA A 84 -16.46 -3.58 5.94
N PHE A 85 -15.72 -2.46 5.84
CA PHE A 85 -14.38 -2.44 5.25
C PHE A 85 -13.43 -3.39 5.98
N ILE A 86 -13.34 -3.28 7.32
CA ILE A 86 -12.42 -4.10 8.13
C ILE A 86 -12.72 -5.60 7.96
N LYS A 87 -13.99 -5.99 7.83
CA LYS A 87 -14.37 -7.40 7.58
C LYS A 87 -13.85 -7.96 6.26
N GLN A 88 -13.61 -7.11 5.25
CA GLN A 88 -13.15 -7.50 3.92
C GLN A 88 -11.77 -6.94 3.57
N GLU A 89 -11.06 -6.36 4.55
CA GLU A 89 -9.81 -5.63 4.32
C GLU A 89 -8.71 -6.48 3.68
N LEU A 90 -8.77 -7.80 3.89
CA LEU A 90 -7.84 -8.74 3.30
C LEU A 90 -7.83 -8.59 1.78
N TYR A 91 -8.99 -8.46 1.16
CA TYR A 91 -9.12 -8.38 -0.30
C TYR A 91 -8.65 -7.03 -0.82
N VAL A 92 -8.97 -5.95 -0.12
CA VAL A 92 -8.44 -4.61 -0.43
C VAL A 92 -6.91 -4.64 -0.36
N ASN A 93 -6.35 -5.21 0.70
CA ASN A 93 -4.90 -5.34 0.86
C ASN A 93 -4.25 -6.16 -0.26
N TYR A 94 -4.90 -7.21 -0.75
CA TYR A 94 -4.40 -7.95 -1.92
C TYR A 94 -4.41 -7.13 -3.20
N ILE A 95 -5.44 -6.30 -3.42
CA ILE A 95 -5.47 -5.39 -4.58
C ILE A 95 -4.31 -4.39 -4.50
N LEU A 96 -4.06 -3.82 -3.31
CA LEU A 96 -2.95 -2.88 -3.09
C LEU A 96 -1.58 -3.54 -3.29
N ILE A 97 -1.41 -4.81 -2.88
CA ILE A 97 -0.18 -5.58 -3.13
C ILE A 97 0.04 -5.77 -4.64
N LEU A 98 -1.03 -6.13 -5.36
CA LEU A 98 -0.97 -6.34 -6.81
C LEU A 98 -0.62 -5.03 -7.55
N ASP A 99 -1.16 -3.89 -7.10
CA ASP A 99 -0.84 -2.59 -7.71
C ASP A 99 0.62 -2.19 -7.44
N ASP A 100 1.09 -2.30 -6.19
CA ASP A 100 2.47 -2.04 -5.82
C ASP A 100 3.45 -2.94 -6.57
N LEU A 101 3.12 -4.22 -6.72
CA LEU A 101 3.91 -5.16 -7.52
C LEU A 101 3.96 -4.75 -8.99
N ARG A 102 2.80 -4.41 -9.59
CA ARG A 102 2.72 -3.96 -10.98
C ARG A 102 3.58 -2.71 -11.21
N LEU A 103 3.45 -1.71 -10.35
CA LEU A 103 4.18 -0.45 -10.44
C LEU A 103 5.68 -0.67 -10.21
N SER A 104 6.06 -1.41 -9.15
CA SER A 104 7.45 -1.69 -8.82
C SER A 104 8.17 -2.44 -9.95
N ILE A 105 7.51 -3.41 -10.59
CA ILE A 105 8.07 -4.10 -11.76
C ILE A 105 8.27 -3.13 -12.91
N LYS A 106 7.28 -2.29 -13.23
CA LYS A 106 7.37 -1.32 -14.34
C LYS A 106 8.46 -0.26 -14.14
N GLU A 107 8.71 0.13 -12.89
CA GLU A 107 9.72 1.14 -12.56
C GLU A 107 11.13 0.57 -12.56
N GLN A 108 11.30 -0.70 -12.17
CA GLN A 108 12.62 -1.31 -11.98
C GLN A 108 13.04 -2.24 -13.13
N THR A 109 12.09 -2.68 -13.96
CA THR A 109 12.33 -3.60 -15.08
C THR A 109 11.20 -3.55 -16.12
N THR A 110 11.10 -4.57 -16.97
CA THR A 110 10.04 -4.74 -17.96
C THR A 110 8.98 -5.70 -17.43
N LEU A 111 7.76 -5.22 -17.27
CA LEU A 111 6.59 -6.07 -17.00
C LEU A 111 6.13 -6.72 -18.31
N ASP A 112 5.97 -8.05 -18.31
CA ASP A 112 5.47 -8.77 -19.47
C ASP A 112 3.96 -8.48 -19.64
N GLU A 113 3.50 -8.27 -20.87
CA GLU A 113 2.10 -7.92 -21.15
C GLU A 113 1.11 -8.97 -20.62
N GLU A 114 1.45 -10.26 -20.73
CA GLU A 114 0.64 -11.35 -20.19
C GLU A 114 0.50 -11.28 -18.67
N ASP A 115 1.58 -10.91 -17.96
CA ASP A 115 1.55 -10.76 -16.52
C ASP A 115 0.76 -9.51 -16.10
N GLU A 116 0.90 -8.41 -16.85
CA GLU A 116 0.10 -7.21 -16.62
C GLU A 116 -1.40 -7.50 -16.76
N GLU A 117 -1.80 -8.18 -17.84
CA GLU A 117 -3.20 -8.58 -18.03
C GLU A 117 -3.69 -9.49 -16.91
N HIS A 118 -2.85 -10.41 -16.44
CA HIS A 118 -3.22 -11.33 -15.37
C HIS A 118 -3.43 -10.56 -14.05
N ILE A 119 -2.51 -9.66 -13.70
CA ILE A 119 -2.64 -8.79 -12.52
C ILE A 119 -3.96 -8.01 -12.57
N ILE A 120 -4.26 -7.36 -13.71
CA ILE A 120 -5.49 -6.58 -13.87
C ILE A 120 -6.73 -7.47 -13.69
N LYS A 121 -6.77 -8.66 -14.32
CA LYS A 121 -7.89 -9.60 -14.18
C LYS A 121 -8.10 -10.07 -12.74
N MET A 122 -7.02 -10.25 -11.97
CA MET A 122 -7.11 -10.58 -10.54
C MET A 122 -7.71 -9.43 -9.73
N GLN A 123 -7.24 -8.21 -9.96
CA GLN A 123 -7.76 -7.00 -9.30
C GLN A 123 -9.26 -6.83 -9.60
N GLU A 124 -9.66 -6.90 -10.87
CA GLU A 124 -11.07 -6.82 -11.28
C GLU A 124 -11.94 -7.89 -10.64
N THR A 125 -11.40 -9.11 -10.49
CA THR A 125 -12.12 -10.21 -9.86
C THR A 125 -12.32 -9.96 -8.36
N LEU A 126 -11.29 -9.49 -7.64
CA LEU A 126 -11.40 -9.10 -6.22
C LEU A 126 -12.41 -7.98 -6.03
N GLU A 127 -12.34 -6.93 -6.86
CA GLU A 127 -13.32 -5.85 -6.86
C GLU A 127 -14.73 -6.35 -7.14
N GLY A 128 -14.88 -7.35 -8.01
CA GLY A 128 -16.15 -8.01 -8.27
C GLY A 128 -16.76 -8.69 -7.04
N TYR A 129 -15.93 -9.15 -6.09
CA TYR A 129 -16.39 -9.68 -4.80
C TYR A 129 -16.74 -8.55 -3.82
N LEU A 130 -15.91 -7.50 -3.74
CA LEU A 130 -16.17 -6.30 -2.94
C LEU A 130 -17.51 -5.65 -3.31
N LYS A 131 -17.76 -5.44 -4.62
CA LYS A 131 -19.02 -4.89 -5.16
C LYS A 131 -20.26 -5.69 -4.74
N LYS A 132 -20.11 -7.00 -4.54
CA LYS A 132 -21.20 -7.89 -4.15
C LYS A 132 -21.33 -8.04 -2.64
N GLY A 133 -20.38 -7.49 -1.86
CA GLY A 133 -20.26 -7.71 -0.43
C GLY A 133 -20.09 -9.19 -0.08
N LYS A 134 -19.38 -9.96 -0.93
CA LYS A 134 -19.21 -11.41 -0.77
C LYS A 134 -17.77 -11.76 -0.44
N ASP A 135 -17.61 -12.80 0.36
CA ASP A 135 -16.30 -13.40 0.59
C ASP A 135 -15.73 -13.98 -0.70
N VAL A 136 -14.41 -13.82 -0.87
CA VAL A 136 -13.66 -14.43 -1.96
C VAL A 136 -13.52 -15.94 -1.66
N PRO A 137 -13.92 -16.83 -2.59
CA PRO A 137 -13.75 -18.26 -2.42
C PRO A 137 -12.29 -18.63 -2.16
N LYS A 138 -12.04 -19.57 -1.24
CA LYS A 138 -10.69 -20.04 -0.89
C LYS A 138 -9.84 -20.45 -2.10
N LYS A 139 -10.47 -20.98 -3.14
CA LYS A 139 -9.79 -21.38 -4.38
C LYS A 139 -9.21 -20.15 -5.10
N VAL A 140 -10.01 -19.11 -5.29
CA VAL A 140 -9.60 -17.85 -5.93
C VAL A 140 -8.48 -17.20 -5.12
N TYR A 141 -8.63 -17.18 -3.79
CA TYR A 141 -7.59 -16.69 -2.89
C TYR A 141 -6.26 -17.43 -3.04
N ARG A 142 -6.28 -18.77 -3.12
CA ARG A 142 -5.08 -19.58 -3.32
C ARG A 142 -4.42 -19.33 -4.68
N GLU A 143 -5.23 -19.25 -5.74
CA GLU A 143 -4.73 -18.91 -7.08
C GLU A 143 -3.95 -17.58 -7.05
N TYR A 144 -4.38 -16.63 -6.22
CA TYR A 144 -3.69 -15.35 -6.10
C TYR A 144 -2.40 -15.43 -5.30
N GLN A 145 -2.39 -16.16 -4.21
CA GLN A 145 -1.14 -16.41 -3.46
C GLN A 145 -0.09 -17.09 -4.33
N ASP A 146 -0.51 -18.12 -5.08
CA ASP A 146 0.38 -18.87 -5.98
C ASP A 146 0.93 -17.96 -7.10
N TYR A 147 0.10 -17.06 -7.63
CA TYR A 147 0.52 -16.15 -8.69
C TYR A 147 1.42 -15.02 -8.17
N VAL A 148 1.11 -14.42 -7.02
CA VAL A 148 2.01 -13.43 -6.37
C VAL A 148 3.38 -14.06 -6.10
N GLN A 149 3.43 -15.31 -5.64
CA GLN A 149 4.69 -16.03 -5.45
C GLN A 149 5.42 -16.27 -6.78
N THR A 150 4.68 -16.60 -7.84
CA THR A 150 5.23 -16.78 -9.19
C THR A 150 5.87 -15.50 -9.70
N LEU A 151 5.17 -14.37 -9.60
CA LEU A 151 5.69 -13.06 -9.96
C LEU A 151 6.90 -12.68 -9.11
N SER A 152 6.84 -12.90 -7.80
CA SER A 152 7.97 -12.62 -6.89
C SER A 152 9.22 -13.42 -7.26
N ASN A 153 9.06 -14.67 -7.71
CA ASN A 153 10.19 -15.49 -8.18
C ASN A 153 10.73 -15.00 -9.53
N LYS A 154 9.83 -14.71 -10.48
CA LYS A 154 10.17 -14.23 -11.82
C LYS A 154 10.89 -12.87 -11.76
N TYR A 155 10.39 -11.99 -10.90
CA TYR A 155 10.88 -10.62 -10.69
C TYR A 155 11.65 -10.48 -9.37
N SER A 156 12.46 -11.46 -9.00
CA SER A 156 13.15 -11.55 -7.69
C SER A 156 14.08 -10.38 -7.33
N ASN A 157 14.51 -9.59 -8.31
CA ASN A 157 15.31 -8.38 -8.09
C ASN A 157 14.47 -7.11 -7.85
N VAL A 158 13.15 -7.19 -8.06
CA VAL A 158 12.23 -6.09 -7.77
C VAL A 158 12.02 -6.01 -6.27
N ARG A 159 11.97 -4.79 -5.75
CA ARG A 159 11.55 -4.51 -4.37
C ARG A 159 10.28 -3.69 -4.40
N LEU A 160 9.30 -4.10 -3.63
CA LEU A 160 8.09 -3.31 -3.46
C LEU A 160 8.40 -2.03 -2.71
N THR A 161 7.64 -0.97 -2.95
CA THR A 161 7.85 0.30 -2.24
C THR A 161 7.74 0.11 -0.73
N VAL A 162 6.78 -0.72 -0.29
CA VAL A 162 6.62 -1.07 1.14
C VAL A 162 7.85 -1.78 1.70
N GLU A 163 8.45 -2.72 0.97
CA GLU A 163 9.66 -3.45 1.39
C GLU A 163 10.84 -2.49 1.52
N VAL A 164 10.99 -1.54 0.59
CA VAL A 164 12.04 -0.52 0.66
C VAL A 164 11.89 0.32 1.94
N PHE A 165 10.67 0.73 2.30
CA PHE A 165 10.45 1.50 3.53
C PHE A 165 10.58 0.68 4.81
N GLU A 166 10.31 -0.64 4.77
CA GLU A 166 10.64 -1.56 5.85
C GLU A 166 12.15 -1.64 6.06
N GLU A 167 12.93 -1.82 5.00
CA GLU A 167 14.40 -1.85 5.07
C GLU A 167 14.98 -0.53 5.59
N ILE A 168 14.41 0.62 5.18
CA ILE A 168 14.84 1.94 5.67
C ILE A 168 14.49 2.10 7.14
N HIS A 169 13.28 1.73 7.55
CA HIS A 169 12.87 1.75 8.96
C HIS A 169 13.86 0.95 9.81
N ASP A 170 14.20 -0.26 9.40
CA ASP A 170 15.11 -1.13 10.15
C ASP A 170 16.55 -0.60 10.19
N LYS A 171 16.96 0.22 9.22
CA LYS A 171 18.29 0.88 9.24
C LYS A 171 18.33 2.14 10.10
N LEU A 172 17.20 2.83 10.27
CA LEU A 172 17.13 4.10 11.01
C LEU A 172 16.77 3.92 12.49
N MET A 173 16.09 2.83 12.83
CA MET A 173 15.52 2.61 14.17
C MET A 173 16.31 1.63 15.05
N TYR A 174 17.48 1.17 14.57
CA TYR A 174 18.46 0.35 15.30
C TYR A 174 19.83 1.04 15.28
#